data_AF-A0A3L7XDQ8-F1
#
_entry.id   AF-A0A3L7XDQ8-F1
#
_cell.length_a   1.000
_cell.length_b   1.000
_cell.length_c   1.000
_cell.angle_alpha   90.00
_cell.angle_beta   90.00
_cell.angle_gamma   90.00
#
_symmetry.space_group_name_H-M   'P 1'
#
loop_
_entity.id
_entity.type
_entity.pdbx_description
1 polymer ?
#
loop_
_entity_poly.entity_id
_entity_poly.type
_entity_poly.pdbx_seq_one_letter_code
_entity_poly.pdbx_strand_id
1 'polypeptide(L)'
;MGLKRKITEFVAGLFLERPTQDKSYAELAQQLEEAGQSIEARLSERKYTEFNHRVLTHIIGIECWGQSRLRVFLGDPFVQDEYNGYRPARDVPWDELVGQFASTRSETISLARGLNSASVAPDKTVLHNQLGSLSARAWLRYLQTHASREIMQVR
;
A
#
# COMPACT_ATOMS: atom_id res chain seq x y z
N MET A 1 8.66 -14.24 23.12
CA MET A 1 8.30 -13.50 21.88
C MET A 1 9.49 -12.70 21.33
N GLY A 2 10.58 -13.34 20.89
CA GLY A 2 11.85 -12.62 20.65
C GLY A 2 12.50 -12.79 19.28
N LEU A 3 12.36 -13.95 18.65
CA LEU A 3 13.14 -14.26 17.44
C LEU A 3 12.38 -13.96 16.14
N LYS A 4 11.10 -14.36 16.05
CA LYS A 4 10.25 -14.12 14.87
C LYS A 4 10.10 -12.63 14.56
N ARG A 5 9.82 -11.81 15.57
CA ARG A 5 9.67 -10.35 15.43
C ARG A 5 10.97 -9.68 14.92
N LYS A 6 12.13 -10.04 15.49
CA LYS A 6 13.43 -9.54 15.04
C LYS A 6 13.75 -9.91 13.60
N ILE A 7 13.39 -11.12 13.17
CA ILE A 7 13.56 -11.56 11.77
C ILE A 7 12.65 -10.73 10.85
N THR A 8 11.40 -10.50 11.24
CA THR A 8 10.46 -9.73 10.41
C THR A 8 10.84 -8.25 10.29
N GLU A 9 11.28 -7.61 11.38
CA GLU A 9 11.81 -6.23 11.37
C GLU A 9 13.09 -6.12 10.51
N PHE A 10 13.96 -7.14 10.55
CA PHE A 10 15.16 -7.21 9.69
C PHE A 10 14.82 -7.33 8.20
N VAL A 11 13.84 -8.16 7.86
CA VAL A 11 13.34 -8.30 6.48
C VAL A 11 12.69 -7.00 6.00
N ALA A 12 11.93 -6.32 6.85
CA ALA A 12 11.37 -5.01 6.54
C ALA A 12 12.48 -3.98 6.25
N GLY A 13 13.52 -3.94 7.09
CA GLY A 13 14.67 -3.04 6.90
C GLY A 13 15.41 -3.27 5.58
N LEU A 14 15.61 -4.53 5.17
CA LEU A 14 16.35 -4.86 3.95
C LEU A 14 15.54 -4.62 2.67
N PHE A 15 14.24 -4.94 2.66
CA PHE A 15 13.43 -4.95 1.45
C PHE A 15 12.54 -3.72 1.27
N LEU A 16 12.29 -2.94 2.34
CA LEU A 16 11.42 -1.77 2.31
C LEU A 16 12.19 -0.48 2.60
N GLU A 17 12.94 -0.42 3.71
CA GLU A 17 13.66 0.79 4.12
C GLU A 17 14.85 1.09 3.19
N ARG A 18 15.84 0.18 3.11
CA ARG A 18 17.05 0.41 2.31
C ARG A 18 16.78 0.79 0.85
N PRO A 19 15.86 0.14 0.11
CA PRO A 19 15.59 0.49 -1.29
C PRO A 19 14.92 1.85 -1.48
N THR A 20 14.49 2.50 -0.40
CA THR A 20 13.82 3.80 -0.45
C THR A 20 14.55 4.91 0.28
N GLN A 21 15.64 4.62 1.00
CA GLN A 21 16.37 5.60 1.81
C GLN A 21 16.80 6.84 1.01
N ASP A 22 17.20 6.64 -0.25
CA ASP A 22 17.72 7.69 -1.14
C ASP A 22 16.65 8.26 -2.08
N LYS A 23 15.40 7.80 -1.96
CA LYS A 23 14.29 8.25 -2.83
C LYS A 23 13.53 9.41 -2.21
N SER A 24 13.23 10.40 -3.03
CA SER A 24 12.23 11.42 -2.73
C SER A 24 10.81 10.83 -2.72
N TYR A 25 9.89 11.49 -2.02
CA TYR A 25 8.49 11.11 -2.08
C TYR A 25 7.89 11.33 -3.47
N ALA A 26 8.41 12.29 -4.25
CA ALA A 26 8.03 12.50 -5.64
C ALA A 26 8.38 11.29 -6.52
N GLU A 27 9.60 10.74 -6.38
CA GLU A 27 10.00 9.52 -7.10
C GLU A 27 9.17 8.29 -6.70
N LEU A 28 8.83 8.18 -5.40
CA LEU A 28 7.95 7.10 -4.92
C LEU A 28 6.52 7.24 -5.44
N ALA A 29 6.00 8.48 -5.54
CA ALA A 29 4.70 8.77 -6.13
C ALA A 29 4.66 8.37 -7.61
N GLN A 30 5.72 8.70 -8.37
CA GLN A 30 5.87 8.30 -9.78
C GLN A 30 5.89 6.77 -9.93
N GLN A 31 6.65 6.06 -9.09
CA GLN A 31 6.68 4.59 -9.11
C GLN A 31 5.33 3.94 -8.77
N LEU A 32 4.55 4.56 -7.87
CA LEU A 32 3.19 4.12 -7.55
C LEU A 32 2.25 4.32 -8.74
N GLU A 33 2.37 5.44 -9.44
CA GLU A 33 1.60 5.77 -10.64
C GLU A 33 1.87 4.77 -11.78
N GLU A 34 3.14 4.55 -12.12
CA GLU A 34 3.54 3.59 -13.16
C GLU A 34 3.09 2.16 -12.84
N ALA A 35 3.26 1.73 -11.59
CA ALA A 35 2.79 0.41 -11.14
C ALA A 35 1.25 0.33 -11.14
N GLY A 36 0.56 1.44 -10.82
CA GLY A 36 -0.90 1.55 -10.86
C GLY A 36 -1.45 1.36 -12.26
N GLN A 37 -0.92 2.12 -13.21
CA GLN A 37 -1.28 2.03 -14.63
C GLN A 37 -1.03 0.62 -15.19
N SER A 38 0.09 -0.02 -14.82
CA SER A 38 0.38 -1.41 -15.21
C SER A 38 -0.64 -2.41 -14.65
N ILE A 39 -1.10 -2.21 -13.41
CA ILE A 39 -2.14 -3.04 -12.79
C ILE A 39 -3.48 -2.81 -13.47
N GLU A 40 -3.86 -1.56 -13.73
CA GLU A 40 -5.11 -1.19 -14.40
C GLU A 40 -5.18 -1.77 -15.81
N ALA A 41 -4.11 -1.64 -16.59
CA ALA A 41 -4.01 -2.26 -17.91
C ALA A 41 -4.24 -3.77 -17.83
N ARG A 42 -3.60 -4.44 -16.87
CA ARG A 42 -3.84 -5.88 -16.63
C ARG A 42 -5.28 -6.18 -16.26
N LEU A 43 -5.90 -5.40 -15.37
CA LEU A 43 -7.28 -5.60 -14.93
C LEU A 43 -8.31 -5.39 -16.05
N SER A 44 -8.05 -4.45 -16.97
CA SER A 44 -8.96 -4.13 -18.08
C SER A 44 -9.23 -5.31 -19.03
N GLU A 45 -8.29 -6.25 -19.11
CA GLU A 45 -8.40 -7.46 -19.92
C GLU A 45 -8.99 -8.66 -19.15
N ARG A 46 -9.28 -8.49 -17.86
CA ARG A 46 -9.68 -9.58 -16.97
C ARG A 46 -11.14 -9.46 -16.61
N LYS A 47 -11.75 -10.62 -16.39
CA LYS A 47 -13.16 -10.72 -16.03
C LYS A 47 -13.30 -11.10 -14.57
N TYR A 48 -14.49 -10.85 -14.05
CA TYR A 48 -14.92 -11.37 -12.78
C TYR A 48 -14.69 -12.89 -12.69
N THR A 49 -14.00 -13.27 -11.63
CA THR A 49 -14.08 -14.59 -11.00
C THR A 49 -14.04 -14.37 -9.50
N GLU A 50 -14.62 -15.27 -8.71
CA GLU A 50 -14.52 -15.23 -7.24
C GLU A 50 -13.07 -15.07 -6.76
N PHE A 51 -12.13 -15.72 -7.44
CA PHE A 51 -10.71 -15.62 -7.13
C PHE A 51 -10.15 -14.23 -7.44
N ASN A 52 -10.35 -13.71 -8.67
CA ASN A 52 -9.86 -12.40 -9.08
C ASN A 52 -10.44 -11.29 -8.19
N HIS A 53 -11.74 -11.37 -7.89
CA HIS A 53 -12.44 -10.44 -7.01
C HIS A 53 -11.83 -10.45 -5.60
N ARG A 54 -11.60 -11.63 -5.03
CA ARG A 54 -10.96 -11.76 -3.71
C ARG A 54 -9.54 -11.17 -3.68
N VAL A 55 -8.76 -11.34 -4.75
CA VAL A 55 -7.42 -10.76 -4.86
C VAL A 55 -7.50 -9.23 -4.94
N LEU A 56 -8.38 -8.68 -5.78
CA LEU A 56 -8.47 -7.23 -5.95
C LEU A 56 -9.03 -6.53 -4.71
N THR A 57 -10.06 -7.09 -4.07
CA THR A 57 -10.55 -6.57 -2.77
C THR A 57 -9.50 -6.65 -1.66
N HIS A 58 -8.61 -7.65 -1.70
CA HIS A 58 -7.48 -7.76 -0.77
C HIS A 58 -6.48 -6.63 -0.97
N ILE A 59 -6.07 -6.39 -2.23
CA ILE A 59 -5.15 -5.32 -2.59
C ILE A 59 -5.71 -3.96 -2.16
N ILE A 60 -6.97 -3.66 -2.50
CA ILE A 60 -7.63 -2.40 -2.14
C ILE A 60 -7.68 -2.23 -0.61
N GLY A 61 -8.08 -3.27 0.13
CA GLY A 61 -8.15 -3.20 1.59
C GLY A 61 -6.80 -2.93 2.25
N ILE A 62 -5.72 -3.59 1.79
CA ILE A 62 -4.36 -3.33 2.27
C ILE A 62 -3.91 -1.91 1.93
N GLU A 63 -4.26 -1.41 0.74
CA GLU A 63 -3.89 -0.08 0.31
C GLU A 63 -4.61 1.00 1.13
N CYS A 64 -5.93 0.93 1.30
CA CYS A 64 -6.70 1.82 2.17
C CYS A 64 -6.22 1.78 3.64
N TRP A 65 -5.88 0.59 4.14
CA TRP A 65 -5.30 0.41 5.47
C TRP A 65 -3.94 1.12 5.60
N GLY A 66 -3.07 0.97 4.61
CA GLY A 66 -1.78 1.67 4.54
C GLY A 66 -1.93 3.18 4.39
N GLN A 67 -2.94 3.67 3.65
CA GLN A 67 -3.24 5.10 3.55
C GLN A 67 -3.56 5.71 4.91
N SER A 68 -4.33 5.02 5.77
CA SER A 68 -4.55 5.48 7.15
C SER A 68 -3.23 5.67 7.90
N ARG A 69 -2.25 4.78 7.71
CA ARG A 69 -0.91 4.93 8.32
C ARG A 69 -0.12 6.07 7.69
N LEU A 70 -0.23 6.27 6.38
CA LEU A 70 0.38 7.42 5.71
C LEU A 70 -0.17 8.75 6.24
N ARG A 71 -1.48 8.84 6.54
CA ARG A 71 -2.10 10.04 7.11
C ARG A 71 -1.58 10.37 8.52
N VAL A 72 -1.16 9.38 9.32
CA VAL A 72 -0.53 9.62 10.65
C VAL A 72 0.77 10.42 10.53
N PHE A 73 1.51 10.25 9.44
CA PHE A 73 2.68 11.09 9.19
C PHE A 73 2.30 12.56 9.00
N LEU A 74 1.10 12.83 8.49
CA LEU A 74 0.54 14.16 8.23
C LEU A 74 -0.27 14.75 9.41
N GLY A 75 -0.43 14.01 10.51
CA GLY A 75 -1.04 14.51 11.75
C GLY A 75 -2.29 13.77 12.23
N ASP A 76 -2.81 12.83 11.44
CA ASP A 76 -3.96 12.02 11.85
C ASP A 76 -3.63 11.12 13.06
N PRO A 77 -4.61 10.80 13.92
CA PRO A 77 -4.40 9.88 15.02
C PRO A 77 -4.09 8.46 14.52
N PHE A 78 -3.15 7.79 15.18
CA PHE A 78 -2.89 6.38 14.92
C PHE A 78 -3.98 5.50 15.52
N VAL A 79 -4.56 4.62 14.71
CA VAL A 79 -5.52 3.60 15.14
C VAL A 79 -4.92 2.22 14.90
N GLN A 80 -4.85 1.41 15.95
CA GLN A 80 -4.39 0.03 15.85
C GLN A 80 -5.55 -0.89 15.42
N ASP A 81 -5.73 -1.00 14.11
CA ASP A 81 -6.74 -1.85 13.47
C ASP A 81 -6.14 -2.82 12.43
N GLU A 82 -7.01 -3.62 11.80
CA GLU A 82 -6.68 -4.61 10.79
C GLU A 82 -7.26 -4.23 9.42
N TYR A 83 -6.56 -4.58 8.33
CA TYR A 83 -6.98 -4.23 6.97
C TYR A 83 -8.35 -4.78 6.56
N ASN A 84 -8.84 -5.83 7.24
CA ASN A 84 -10.13 -6.46 6.93
C ASN A 84 -11.29 -5.46 6.95
N GLY A 85 -11.25 -4.45 7.82
CA GLY A 85 -12.28 -3.40 7.89
C GLY A 85 -12.29 -2.44 6.71
N TYR A 86 -11.24 -2.44 5.88
CA TYR A 86 -11.08 -1.57 4.71
C TYR A 86 -11.39 -2.29 3.40
N ARG A 87 -11.70 -3.59 3.42
CA ARG A 87 -11.96 -4.36 2.20
C ARG A 87 -13.30 -3.93 1.59
N PRO A 88 -13.38 -3.72 0.27
CA PRO A 88 -14.66 -3.54 -0.41
C PRO A 88 -15.62 -4.70 -0.12
N ALA A 89 -16.92 -4.42 -0.19
CA ALA A 89 -17.95 -5.44 0.00
C ALA A 89 -17.86 -6.55 -1.06
N ARG A 90 -18.31 -7.76 -0.70
CA ARG A 90 -18.15 -8.95 -1.56
C ARG A 90 -19.04 -8.92 -2.82
N ASP A 91 -20.09 -8.13 -2.78
CA ASP A 91 -21.09 -7.97 -3.85
C ASP A 91 -20.78 -6.80 -4.80
N VAL A 92 -19.68 -6.07 -4.57
CA VAL A 92 -19.24 -4.99 -5.48
C VAL A 92 -18.96 -5.58 -6.87
N PRO A 93 -19.58 -5.06 -7.95
CA PRO A 93 -19.32 -5.49 -9.31
C PRO A 93 -17.85 -5.34 -9.71
N TRP A 94 -17.35 -6.23 -10.57
CA TRP A 94 -15.93 -6.23 -10.97
C TRP A 94 -15.46 -4.90 -11.57
N ASP A 95 -16.23 -4.30 -12.46
CA ASP A 95 -15.84 -3.04 -13.11
C ASP A 95 -15.79 -1.89 -12.09
N GLU A 96 -16.72 -1.88 -11.13
CA GLU A 96 -16.68 -0.93 -10.01
C GLU A 96 -15.46 -1.16 -9.13
N LEU A 97 -15.07 -2.42 -8.90
CA LEU A 97 -13.89 -2.77 -8.11
C LEU A 97 -12.59 -2.33 -8.78
N VAL A 98 -12.51 -2.41 -10.12
CA VAL A 98 -11.38 -1.86 -10.89
C VAL A 98 -11.32 -0.34 -10.76
N GLY A 99 -12.47 0.35 -10.85
CA GLY A 99 -12.57 1.80 -10.62
C GLY A 99 -12.19 2.21 -9.19
N GLN A 100 -12.57 1.40 -8.19
CA GLN A 100 -12.16 1.61 -6.80
C GLN A 100 -10.66 1.46 -6.63
N PHE A 101 -10.02 0.46 -7.26
CA PHE A 101 -8.56 0.34 -7.23
C PHE A 101 -7.87 1.59 -7.79
N ALA A 102 -8.29 2.09 -8.95
CA ALA A 102 -7.73 3.30 -9.55
C ALA A 102 -7.87 4.52 -8.62
N SER A 103 -9.05 4.67 -8.00
CA SER A 103 -9.32 5.76 -7.04
C SER A 103 -8.44 5.64 -5.79
N THR A 104 -8.34 4.45 -5.20
CA THR A 104 -7.46 4.15 -4.07
C THR A 104 -6.00 4.46 -4.42
N ARG A 105 -5.52 4.04 -5.59
CA ARG A 105 -4.14 4.31 -6.02
C ARG A 105 -3.87 5.81 -6.19
N SER A 106 -4.81 6.54 -6.79
CA SER A 106 -4.72 8.00 -6.94
C SER A 106 -4.62 8.72 -5.58
N GLU A 107 -5.36 8.24 -4.58
CA GLU A 107 -5.26 8.75 -3.22
C GLU A 107 -3.91 8.43 -2.57
N THR A 108 -3.37 7.23 -2.75
CA THR A 108 -2.02 6.87 -2.27
C THR A 108 -0.95 7.77 -2.88
N ILE A 109 -1.05 8.08 -4.18
CA ILE A 109 -0.14 9.01 -4.89
C ILE A 109 -0.28 10.42 -4.31
N SER A 110 -1.51 10.87 -4.04
CA SER A 110 -1.78 12.17 -3.42
C SER A 110 -1.18 12.26 -2.01
N LEU A 111 -1.27 11.20 -1.21
CA LEU A 111 -0.62 11.12 0.10
C LEU A 111 0.90 11.18 -0.03
N ALA A 112 1.51 10.46 -0.99
CA ALA A 112 2.95 10.55 -1.25
C ALA A 112 3.38 12.00 -1.56
N ARG A 113 2.61 12.71 -2.39
CA ARG A 113 2.86 14.15 -2.68
C ARG A 113 2.67 15.04 -1.45
N GLY A 114 1.67 14.75 -0.61
CA GLY A 114 1.45 15.43 0.67
C GLY A 114 2.63 15.26 1.64
N LEU A 115 3.19 14.05 1.75
CA LEU A 115 4.37 13.75 2.57
C LEU A 115 5.60 14.53 2.12
N ASN A 116 5.76 14.73 0.81
CA ASN A 116 6.83 15.58 0.27
C ASN A 116 6.72 17.02 0.77
N SER A 117 5.50 17.55 0.82
CA SER A 117 5.22 18.94 1.20
C SER A 117 5.30 19.17 2.71
N ALA A 118 4.97 18.14 3.51
CA ALA A 118 4.95 18.22 4.97
C ALA A 118 6.34 18.08 5.63
N SER A 119 7.41 17.89 4.85
CA SER A 119 8.79 17.72 5.34
C SER A 119 8.89 16.72 6.50
N VAL A 120 8.21 15.57 6.37
CA VAL A 120 8.14 14.53 7.40
C VAL A 120 9.54 14.10 7.81
N ALA A 121 9.81 14.13 9.13
CA ALA A 121 11.09 13.73 9.69
C ALA A 121 11.45 12.29 9.25
N PRO A 122 12.69 12.05 8.77
CA PRO A 122 13.07 10.77 8.16
C PRO A 122 13.08 9.60 9.15
N ASP A 123 13.18 9.87 10.45
CA ASP A 123 13.15 8.90 11.56
C ASP A 123 11.74 8.69 12.14
N LYS A 124 10.75 9.51 11.75
CA LYS A 124 9.34 9.25 12.11
C LYS A 124 8.93 7.92 11.49
N THR A 125 8.31 7.07 12.30
CA THR A 125 7.81 5.76 11.86
C THR A 125 6.40 5.51 12.37
N VAL A 126 5.66 4.66 11.65
CA VAL A 126 4.31 4.22 12.02
C VAL A 126 4.26 2.70 11.99
N LEU A 127 3.62 2.10 12.99
CA LEU A 127 3.61 0.65 13.20
C LEU A 127 2.81 -0.08 12.10
N HIS A 128 3.46 -1.06 11.47
CA HIS A 128 2.82 -2.12 10.72
C HIS A 128 2.66 -3.35 11.62
N ASN A 129 1.45 -3.95 11.65
CA ASN A 129 1.08 -5.00 12.61
C ASN A 129 2.07 -6.18 12.66
N GLN A 130 2.60 -6.59 11.49
CA GLN A 130 3.55 -7.70 11.36
C GLN A 130 5.01 -7.25 11.16
N LEU A 131 5.24 -6.17 10.42
CA LEU A 131 6.58 -5.75 9.98
C LEU A 131 7.29 -4.81 10.97
N GLY A 132 6.62 -4.41 12.04
CA GLY A 132 7.15 -3.43 12.99
C GLY A 132 6.99 -2.00 12.48
N SER A 133 7.73 -1.07 13.08
CA SER A 133 7.65 0.35 12.70
C SER A 133 8.31 0.58 11.35
N LEU A 134 7.59 1.23 10.43
CA LEU A 134 8.08 1.57 9.10
C LEU A 134 8.10 3.09 8.90
N SER A 135 9.09 3.60 8.18
CA SER A 135 9.07 4.97 7.68
C SER A 135 7.96 5.17 6.65
N ALA A 136 7.59 6.43 6.36
CA ALA A 136 6.59 6.69 5.33
C ALA A 136 7.04 6.18 3.94
N ARG A 137 8.35 6.23 3.65
CA ARG A 137 8.92 5.70 2.41
C ARG A 137 8.79 4.17 2.33
N ALA A 138 9.08 3.48 3.42
CA ALA A 138 8.91 2.02 3.50
C ALA A 138 7.43 1.61 3.40
N TRP A 139 6.50 2.39 3.96
CA TRP A 139 5.06 2.19 3.75
C TRP A 139 4.67 2.29 2.27
N LEU A 140 5.10 3.33 1.56
CA LEU A 140 4.82 3.49 0.12
C LEU A 140 5.39 2.32 -0.70
N ARG A 141 6.61 1.88 -0.37
CA ARG A 141 7.23 0.71 -1.02
C ARG A 141 6.51 -0.59 -0.70
N TYR A 142 6.05 -0.76 0.53
CA TYR A 142 5.26 -1.92 0.94
C TYR A 142 3.98 -2.02 0.10
N LEU A 143 3.22 -0.93 -0.01
CA LEU A 143 1.97 -0.88 -0.79
C LEU A 143 2.22 -1.21 -2.26
N GLN A 144 3.22 -0.56 -2.87
CA GLN A 144 3.58 -0.80 -4.26
C GLN A 144 4.01 -2.25 -4.50
N THR A 145 4.88 -2.80 -3.65
CA THR A 145 5.42 -4.16 -3.80
C THR A 145 4.35 -5.22 -3.56
N HIS A 146 3.49 -5.01 -2.55
CA HIS A 146 2.39 -5.91 -2.22
C HIS A 146 1.41 -6.00 -3.40
N ALA A 147 0.89 -4.87 -3.87
CA ALA A 147 -0.04 -4.85 -5.00
C ALA A 147 0.57 -5.48 -6.27
N SER A 148 1.82 -5.14 -6.60
CA SER A 148 2.49 -5.65 -7.80
C SER A 148 2.74 -7.16 -7.76
N ARG A 149 2.89 -7.76 -6.57
CA ARG A 149 3.04 -9.22 -6.42
C ARG A 149 1.68 -9.92 -6.47
N GLU A 150 0.70 -9.41 -5.72
CA GLU A 150 -0.63 -10.01 -5.62
C GLU A 150 -1.35 -10.02 -6.96
N ILE A 151 -1.25 -8.94 -7.74
CA ILE A 151 -1.96 -8.81 -9.02
C ILE A 151 -1.55 -9.89 -10.05
N MET A 152 -0.35 -10.45 -9.93
CA MET A 152 0.12 -11.52 -10.80
C MET A 152 -0.72 -12.79 -10.66
N GLN A 153 -1.46 -12.94 -9.56
CA GLN A 153 -2.37 -14.05 -9.35
C GLN A 153 -3.67 -13.92 -10.14
N VAL A 154 -4.10 -12.69 -10.47
CA VAL A 154 -5.32 -12.44 -11.28
C VAL A 154 -5.15 -13.09 -12.65
N ARG A 155 -6.11 -13.91 -13.07
CA ARG A 155 -6.06 -14.70 -14.31
C ARG A 155 -7.07 -14.25 -15.32
#